data_AF-A0A959FKN6-F1
#
_entry.id   AF-A0A959FKN6-F1
#
_cell.length_a   1.000
_cell.length_b   1.000
_cell.length_c   1.000
_cell.angle_alpha   90.00
_cell.angle_beta   90.00
_cell.angle_gamma   90.00
#
_symmetry.space_group_name_H-M   'P 1'
#
loop_
_entity.id
_entity.type
_entity.pdbx_description
1 polymer ?
#
loop_
_entity_poly.entity_id
_entity_poly.type
_entity_poly.pdbx_seq_one_letter_code
_entity_poly.pdbx_strand_id
1 'polypeptide(L)'
;MLYAAVRPLAKIGLQHYFRRIDVAHLDRIPKDAPVILAANHPTAFIEPCILACFGDRPLHFLVRGNLFKKGIYDKLLRSLHMLPVFRFVDGGYEDLKQNYATFAACHEALAQRKTIMILAEGRCIHEKRLRPIRKGTARIAFGTL
;
A
#
# COMPACT_ATOMS: atom_id res chain seq x y z
N MET A 1 3.65 16.27 -2.28
CA MET A 1 4.69 17.06 -1.57
C MET A 1 5.09 16.42 -0.26
N LEU A 2 4.15 16.05 0.63
CA LEU A 2 4.52 15.43 1.92
C LEU A 2 5.22 14.08 1.76
N TYR A 3 4.73 13.18 0.91
CA TYR A 3 5.41 11.90 0.64
C TYR A 3 6.89 12.07 0.27
N ALA A 4 7.20 13.02 -0.60
CA ALA A 4 8.57 13.28 -1.06
C ALA A 4 9.48 13.79 0.07
N ALA A 5 8.94 14.50 1.05
CA ALA A 5 9.68 14.97 2.23
C ALA A 5 9.85 13.87 3.29
N VAL A 6 8.81 13.07 3.52
CA VAL A 6 8.83 12.01 4.56
C VAL A 6 9.68 10.81 4.13
N ARG A 7 9.69 10.47 2.84
CA ARG A 7 10.42 9.32 2.29
C ARG A 7 11.93 9.32 2.62
N PRO A 8 12.73 10.39 2.39
CA PRO A 8 14.14 10.39 2.73
C PRO A 8 14.39 10.29 4.23
N LEU A 9 13.56 10.93 5.05
CA LEU A 9 13.65 10.83 6.52
C LEU A 9 13.39 9.40 7.01
N ALA A 10 12.34 8.77 6.48
CA ALA A 10 12.03 7.37 6.77
C ALA A 10 13.16 6.43 6.31
N LYS A 11 13.75 6.69 5.13
CA LYS A 11 14.89 5.91 4.61
C LYS A 11 16.08 5.96 5.58
N ILE A 12 16.48 7.15 6.04
CA ILE A 12 17.57 7.32 7.01
C ILE A 12 17.25 6.57 8.31
N GLY A 13 16.03 6.72 8.83
CA GLY A 13 15.60 6.03 10.04
C GLY A 13 15.69 4.50 9.90
N LEU A 14 15.27 3.94 8.76
CA LEU A 14 15.36 2.50 8.49
C LEU A 14 16.82 2.03 8.36
N GLN A 15 17.68 2.81 7.71
CA GLN A 15 19.12 2.49 7.57
C GLN A 15 19.86 2.49 8.91
N HIS A 16 19.41 3.29 9.88
CA HIS A 16 19.95 3.25 11.25
C HIS A 16 19.35 2.13 12.09
N TYR A 17 18.06 1.85 11.93
CA TYR A 17 17.39 0.82 12.72
C TYR A 17 17.81 -0.60 12.33
N PHE A 18 17.89 -0.90 11.03
CA PHE A 18 18.27 -2.21 10.54
C PHE A 18 19.78 -2.27 10.26
N ARG A 19 20.46 -3.25 10.88
CA ARG A 19 21.87 -3.53 10.59
C ARG A 19 22.14 -3.84 9.12
N ARG A 20 21.18 -4.51 8.46
CA ARG A 20 21.25 -4.90 7.05
C ARG A 20 19.86 -4.90 6.44
N ILE A 21 19.75 -4.32 5.25
CA ILE A 21 18.54 -4.34 4.42
C ILE A 21 18.94 -4.91 3.07
N ASP A 22 18.47 -6.11 2.76
CA ASP A 22 18.70 -6.76 1.48
C ASP A 22 17.49 -6.55 0.57
N VAL A 23 17.72 -5.96 -0.59
CA VAL A 23 16.70 -5.79 -1.63
C VAL A 23 17.22 -6.43 -2.90
N ALA A 24 16.43 -7.34 -3.46
CA ALA A 24 16.78 -8.09 -4.67
C ALA A 24 15.77 -7.80 -5.78
N HIS A 25 16.22 -7.89 -7.02
CA HIS A 25 15.38 -7.88 -8.22
C HIS A 25 14.57 -6.59 -8.45
N LEU A 26 15.04 -5.44 -7.97
CA LEU A 26 14.41 -4.14 -8.25
C LEU A 26 14.39 -3.81 -9.73
N ASP A 27 15.40 -4.27 -10.47
CA ASP A 27 15.54 -4.17 -11.92
C ASP A 27 14.38 -4.84 -12.69
N ARG A 28 13.69 -5.82 -12.07
CA ARG A 28 12.54 -6.50 -12.69
C ARG A 28 11.25 -5.72 -12.61
N ILE A 29 11.19 -4.63 -11.83
CA ILE A 29 10.00 -3.80 -11.71
C ILE A 29 9.96 -2.86 -12.93
N PRO A 30 8.94 -2.95 -13.80
CA PRO A 30 8.86 -2.09 -14.99
C PRO A 30 8.89 -0.61 -14.63
N LYS A 31 9.58 0.21 -15.43
CA LYS A 31 9.69 1.68 -15.23
C LYS A 31 8.62 2.48 -15.98
N ASP A 32 8.10 1.94 -17.08
CA ASP A 32 7.16 2.68 -17.96
C ASP A 32 5.77 2.04 -18.04
N ALA A 33 5.42 1.20 -17.05
CA ALA A 33 4.12 0.54 -16.97
C ALA A 33 3.44 0.75 -15.60
N PRO A 34 2.10 0.65 -15.53
CA PRO A 34 1.41 0.51 -14.24
C PRO A 34 1.86 -0.76 -13.51
N VAL A 35 2.00 -0.67 -12.19
CA VAL A 35 2.48 -1.78 -11.36
C VAL A 35 1.59 -1.96 -10.14
N ILE A 36 1.23 -3.20 -9.84
CA ILE A 36 0.64 -3.59 -8.56
C ILE A 36 1.67 -4.45 -7.82
N LEU A 37 2.21 -3.92 -6.71
CA LEU A 37 3.05 -4.68 -5.79
C LEU A 37 2.15 -5.34 -4.74
N ALA A 38 2.04 -6.66 -4.82
CA ALA A 38 1.31 -7.47 -3.86
C ALA A 38 2.29 -8.17 -2.91
N ALA A 39 2.25 -7.81 -1.63
CA ALA A 39 3.15 -8.36 -0.61
C ALA A 39 2.38 -9.04 0.53
N ASN A 40 3.10 -9.86 1.29
CA ASN A 40 2.66 -10.35 2.59
C ASN A 40 2.74 -9.24 3.65
N HIS A 41 2.19 -9.49 4.85
CA HIS A 41 2.02 -8.50 5.92
C HIS A 41 2.36 -9.05 7.32
N PRO A 42 3.61 -9.48 7.57
CA PRO A 42 4.05 -10.01 8.87
C PRO A 42 4.17 -8.97 10.00
N THR A 43 4.25 -7.69 9.65
CA THR A 43 4.35 -6.52 10.55
C THR A 43 3.35 -5.46 10.11
N ALA A 44 2.95 -4.57 11.00
CA ALA A 44 1.86 -3.63 10.70
C ALA A 44 2.29 -2.47 9.79
N PHE A 45 3.59 -2.28 9.55
CA PHE A 45 4.11 -1.01 9.04
C PHE A 45 5.42 -1.09 8.26
N ILE A 46 6.31 -2.06 8.54
CA ILE A 46 7.68 -2.02 8.02
C ILE A 46 7.76 -2.39 6.54
N GLU A 47 6.99 -3.36 6.06
CA GLU A 47 7.03 -3.82 4.67
C GLU A 47 6.75 -2.70 3.66
N PRO A 48 5.66 -1.91 3.78
CA PRO A 48 5.43 -0.81 2.86
C PRO A 48 6.52 0.25 2.97
N CYS A 49 7.08 0.50 4.16
CA CYS A 49 8.16 1.47 4.34
C CYS A 49 9.46 1.05 3.66
N ILE A 50 9.86 -0.22 3.76
CA ILE A 50 11.05 -0.76 3.09
C ILE A 50 10.90 -0.61 1.57
N LEU A 51 9.79 -1.07 1.00
CA LEU A 51 9.56 -0.97 -0.45
C LEU A 51 9.45 0.49 -0.91
N ALA A 52 8.83 1.37 -0.11
CA ALA A 52 8.75 2.79 -0.44
C ALA A 52 10.13 3.47 -0.42
N CYS A 53 10.98 3.17 0.55
CA CYS A 53 12.25 3.87 0.75
C CYS A 53 13.37 3.35 -0.16
N PHE A 54 13.36 2.05 -0.46
CA PHE A 54 14.45 1.38 -1.20
C PHE A 54 14.07 0.96 -2.61
N GLY A 55 12.80 1.06 -3.01
CA GLY A 55 12.39 0.89 -4.41
C GLY A 55 12.60 2.15 -5.26
N ASP A 56 12.54 1.99 -6.58
CA ASP A 56 12.80 3.09 -7.53
C ASP A 56 11.56 3.96 -7.84
N ARG A 57 10.38 3.57 -7.34
CA ARG A 57 9.10 4.20 -7.68
C ARG A 57 8.34 4.70 -6.45
N PRO A 58 7.64 5.84 -6.53
CA PRO A 58 6.66 6.23 -5.51
C PRO A 58 5.52 5.22 -5.44
N LEU A 59 5.12 4.86 -4.21
CA LEU A 59 4.04 3.90 -3.98
C LEU A 59 2.77 4.60 -3.51
N HIS A 60 1.62 4.05 -3.90
CA HIS A 60 0.30 4.38 -3.36
C HIS A 60 -0.19 3.19 -2.54
N PHE A 61 -0.50 3.41 -1.27
CA PHE A 61 -0.73 2.32 -0.31
C PHE A 61 -2.21 2.13 -0.04
N LEU A 62 -2.64 0.88 0.07
CA LEU A 62 -3.94 0.57 0.64
C LEU A 62 -3.83 0.38 2.15
N VAL A 63 -4.54 1.23 2.89
CA VAL A 63 -4.46 1.33 4.36
C VAL A 63 -5.85 1.18 4.96
N ARG A 64 -5.96 0.58 6.14
CA ARG A 64 -7.25 0.35 6.82
C ARG A 64 -8.11 1.62 6.89
N GLY A 65 -9.32 1.54 6.34
CA GLY A 65 -10.24 2.68 6.19
C GLY A 65 -10.64 3.38 7.48
N ASN A 66 -10.64 2.66 8.62
CA ASN A 66 -10.90 3.26 9.94
C ASN A 66 -9.96 4.43 10.31
N LEU A 67 -8.75 4.49 9.73
CA LEU A 67 -7.81 5.59 9.98
C LEU A 67 -8.24 6.91 9.30
N PHE A 68 -9.16 6.84 8.32
CA PHE A 68 -9.62 7.98 7.54
C PHE A 68 -10.90 8.61 8.09
N LYS A 69 -11.45 8.10 9.21
CA LYS A 69 -12.72 8.58 9.78
C LYS A 69 -12.68 10.04 10.25
N LYS A 70 -11.51 10.56 10.65
CA LYS A 70 -11.36 11.99 11.01
C LYS A 70 -10.76 12.77 9.85
N GLY A 71 -11.36 13.90 9.49
CA GLY A 71 -10.97 14.68 8.30
C GLY A 71 -9.51 15.16 8.29
N ILE A 72 -8.91 15.42 9.46
CA ILE A 72 -7.48 15.79 9.57
C ILE A 72 -6.60 14.60 9.17
N TYR A 73 -6.92 13.39 9.64
CA TYR A 73 -6.16 12.18 9.28
C TYR A 73 -6.37 11.78 7.83
N ASP A 74 -7.59 11.92 7.29
CA ASP A 74 -7.85 11.67 5.87
C ASP A 74 -6.94 12.53 4.96
N LYS A 75 -6.89 13.85 5.21
CA LYS A 75 -6.02 14.76 4.46
C LYS A 75 -4.55 14.38 4.58
N LEU A 76 -4.08 14.06 5.80
CA LEU A 76 -2.70 13.67 6.05
C LEU A 76 -2.34 12.38 5.31
N LEU A 77 -3.14 11.33 5.45
CA LEU A 77 -2.90 10.02 4.84
C LEU A 77 -2.91 10.11 3.31
N ARG A 78 -3.85 10.87 2.73
CA ARG A 78 -3.90 11.09 1.27
C ARG A 78 -2.67 11.84 0.76
N SER A 79 -2.15 12.80 1.53
CA SER A 79 -0.91 13.51 1.17
C SER A 79 0.35 12.62 1.15
N LEU A 80 0.25 11.43 1.77
CA LEU A 80 1.25 10.36 1.75
C LEU A 80 0.92 9.25 0.71
N HIS A 81 0.02 9.52 -0.23
CA HIS A 81 -0.46 8.58 -1.24
C HIS A 81 -1.19 7.34 -0.67
N MET A 82 -1.81 7.47 0.51
CA MET A 82 -2.59 6.37 1.10
C MET A 82 -4.06 6.45 0.69
N LEU A 83 -4.62 5.29 0.35
CA LEU A 83 -6.00 5.08 -0.03
C LEU A 83 -6.69 4.17 1.00
N PRO A 84 -7.92 4.46 1.43
CA PRO A 84 -8.61 3.65 2.43
C PRO A 84 -9.10 2.32 1.84
N VAL A 85 -8.87 1.21 2.52
CA VAL A 85 -9.51 -0.08 2.22
C VAL A 85 -10.30 -0.56 3.43
N PHE A 86 -11.56 -0.90 3.17
CA PHE A 86 -12.51 -1.30 4.19
C PHE A 86 -12.69 -2.81 4.17
N ARG A 87 -12.67 -3.42 5.36
CA ARG A 87 -12.87 -4.86 5.53
C ARG A 87 -14.18 -5.07 6.28
N PHE A 88 -14.85 -6.18 5.96
CA PHE A 88 -16.11 -6.54 6.61
C PHE A 88 -15.98 -6.55 8.15
N VAL A 89 -14.87 -7.07 8.67
CA VAL A 89 -14.59 -7.15 10.11
C VAL A 89 -14.41 -5.80 10.81
N ASP A 90 -14.20 -4.71 10.07
CA ASP A 90 -13.96 -3.39 10.65
C ASP A 90 -15.26 -2.57 10.80
N GLY A 91 -16.29 -2.84 10.01
CA GLY A 91 -17.50 -2.00 9.95
C GLY A 91 -18.67 -2.54 9.11
N GLY A 92 -18.69 -3.85 8.82
CA GLY A 92 -19.83 -4.50 8.15
C GLY A 92 -19.97 -4.17 6.66
N TYR A 93 -21.18 -4.37 6.12
CA TYR A 93 -21.47 -4.20 4.69
C TYR A 93 -21.46 -2.75 4.22
N GLU A 94 -21.87 -1.79 5.06
CA GLU A 94 -21.90 -0.37 4.68
C GLU A 94 -20.50 0.16 4.39
N ASP A 95 -19.51 -0.19 5.22
CA ASP A 95 -18.11 0.17 4.98
C ASP A 95 -17.54 -0.50 3.72
N LEU A 96 -18.02 -1.69 3.34
CA LEU A 96 -17.56 -2.35 2.11
C LEU A 96 -17.95 -1.59 0.83
N LYS A 97 -19.09 -0.88 0.82
CA LYS A 97 -19.51 -0.08 -0.35
C LYS A 97 -18.52 1.04 -0.64
N GLN A 98 -17.85 1.57 0.38
CA GLN A 98 -16.84 2.62 0.21
C GLN A 98 -15.62 2.15 -0.61
N ASN A 99 -15.36 0.83 -0.68
CA ASN A 99 -14.28 0.31 -1.51
C ASN A 99 -14.48 0.56 -3.01
N TYR A 100 -15.70 0.80 -3.50
CA TYR A 100 -15.90 1.14 -4.91
C TYR A 100 -15.15 2.43 -5.29
N ALA A 101 -15.20 3.45 -4.43
CA ALA A 101 -14.45 4.68 -4.62
C ALA A 101 -12.92 4.44 -4.54
N THR A 102 -12.49 3.57 -3.63
CA THR A 102 -11.08 3.17 -3.53
C THR A 102 -10.60 2.45 -4.78
N PHE A 103 -11.39 1.54 -5.35
CA PHE A 103 -11.05 0.85 -6.58
C PHE A 103 -10.94 1.84 -7.74
N ALA A 104 -11.90 2.75 -7.89
CA ALA A 104 -11.84 3.82 -8.89
C ALA A 104 -10.54 4.65 -8.78
N ALA A 105 -10.17 5.06 -7.56
CA ALA A 105 -8.92 5.78 -7.32
C ALA A 105 -7.67 4.94 -7.65
N CYS A 106 -7.69 3.63 -7.41
CA CYS A 106 -6.62 2.73 -7.81
C CYS A 106 -6.52 2.63 -9.34
N HIS A 107 -7.65 2.50 -10.04
CA HIS A 107 -7.69 2.43 -11.50
C HIS A 107 -7.19 3.73 -12.13
N GLU A 108 -7.58 4.89 -11.59
CA GLU A 108 -7.06 6.18 -12.03
C GLU A 108 -5.54 6.30 -11.81
N ALA A 109 -5.05 5.89 -10.64
CA ALA A 109 -3.62 5.88 -10.37
C ALA A 109 -2.85 4.97 -11.33
N LEU A 110 -3.37 3.78 -11.62
CA LEU A 110 -2.80 2.85 -12.61
C LEU A 110 -2.84 3.43 -14.02
N ALA A 111 -3.92 4.09 -14.44
CA ALA A 111 -4.01 4.78 -15.72
C ALA A 111 -2.92 5.87 -15.87
N GLN A 112 -2.56 6.52 -14.77
CA GLN A 112 -1.45 7.48 -14.68
C GLN A 112 -0.06 6.81 -14.52
N ARG A 113 0.04 5.50 -14.77
CA ARG A 113 1.26 4.67 -14.62
C ARG A 113 1.87 4.71 -13.22
N LYS A 114 1.07 4.97 -12.19
CA LYS A 114 1.53 4.93 -10.80
C LYS A 114 1.60 3.48 -10.30
N THR A 115 2.22 3.30 -9.13
CA THR A 115 2.36 1.98 -8.50
C THR A 115 1.44 1.87 -7.30
N ILE A 116 0.59 0.84 -7.29
CA ILE A 116 -0.24 0.48 -6.14
C ILE A 116 0.49 -0.59 -5.32
N MET A 117 0.57 -0.39 -4.01
CA MET A 117 1.09 -1.34 -3.04
C MET A 117 -0.07 -1.89 -2.21
N ILE A 118 -0.26 -3.21 -2.27
CA ILE A 118 -1.30 -3.92 -1.52
C ILE A 118 -0.69 -5.02 -0.67
N LEU A 119 -1.11 -5.04 0.59
CA LEU A 119 -0.80 -6.12 1.53
C LEU A 119 -1.89 -7.18 1.41
N ALA A 120 -1.62 -8.18 0.58
CA ALA A 120 -2.63 -9.02 -0.06
C ALA A 120 -3.39 -9.94 0.93
N GLU A 121 -2.82 -10.18 2.11
CA GLU A 121 -3.42 -10.99 3.17
C GLU A 121 -4.56 -10.26 3.92
N GLY A 122 -4.56 -8.92 3.87
CA GLY A 122 -5.59 -8.07 4.48
C GLY A 122 -5.62 -8.08 6.01
N ARG A 123 -4.65 -8.71 6.68
CA ARG A 123 -4.45 -8.72 8.14
C ARG A 123 -2.96 -8.68 8.46
N CYS A 124 -2.61 -8.06 9.59
CA CYS A 124 -1.27 -8.10 10.16
C CYS A 124 -1.28 -9.07 11.35
N ILE A 125 -0.54 -10.16 11.25
CA ILE A 125 -0.27 -11.10 12.34
C ILE A 125 1.22 -11.46 12.24
N HIS A 126 1.90 -11.49 13.38
CA HIS A 126 3.32 -11.80 13.41
C HIS A 126 3.53 -13.32 13.36
N GLU A 127 3.64 -13.86 12.15
CA GLU A 127 3.87 -15.29 11.91
C GLU A 127 4.81 -15.50 10.73
N LYS A 128 5.53 -16.63 10.72
CA LYS A 128 6.55 -16.96 9.70
C LYS A 128 5.99 -17.75 8.51
N ARG A 129 4.68 -17.64 8.25
CA ARG A 129 4.02 -18.32 7.13
C ARG A 129 3.14 -17.35 6.35
N LEU A 130 2.94 -17.63 5.08
CA LEU A 130 2.00 -16.90 4.24
C LEU A 130 0.57 -17.33 4.59
N ARG A 131 -0.34 -16.38 4.77
CA ARG A 131 -1.77 -16.64 4.99
C ARG A 131 -2.54 -16.58 3.67
N PRO A 132 -3.81 -17.02 3.66
CA PRO A 132 -4.66 -16.90 2.48
C PRO A 132 -4.76 -15.46 1.97
N ILE A 133 -4.46 -15.28 0.69
CA ILE A 133 -4.55 -14.01 -0.01
C ILE A 133 -6.03 -13.65 -0.24
N ARG A 134 -6.36 -12.37 -0.15
CA ARG A 134 -7.72 -11.85 -0.38
C ARG A 134 -7.90 -11.43 -1.84
N LYS A 135 -9.16 -11.37 -2.27
CA LYS A 135 -9.57 -11.04 -3.65
C LYS A 135 -9.22 -9.60 -4.09
N GLY A 136 -8.80 -8.72 -3.16
CA GLY A 136 -8.59 -7.29 -3.42
C GLY A 136 -7.60 -7.02 -4.56
N THR A 137 -6.44 -7.71 -4.56
CA THR A 137 -5.42 -7.57 -5.60
C THR A 137 -5.99 -7.89 -6.99
N ALA A 138 -6.69 -9.03 -7.10
CA ALA A 138 -7.31 -9.46 -8.35
C ALA A 138 -8.39 -8.46 -8.82
N ARG A 139 -9.23 -7.95 -7.92
CA ARG A 139 -10.25 -6.94 -8.27
C ARG A 139 -9.64 -5.66 -8.82
N ILE A 140 -8.51 -5.21 -8.28
CA ILE A 140 -7.80 -4.04 -8.80
C ILE A 140 -7.22 -4.33 -10.18
N ALA A 141 -6.53 -5.46 -10.34
CA ALA A 141 -5.89 -5.84 -11.60
C ALA A 141 -6.90 -6.09 -12.74
N PHE A 142 -7.97 -6.86 -12.50
CA PHE A 142 -8.96 -7.18 -13.53
C PHE A 142 -9.96 -6.05 -13.76
N GLY A 143 -10.11 -5.11 -12.83
CA GLY A 143 -10.96 -3.93 -13.03
C GLY A 143 -10.35 -2.87 -13.96
N THR A 144 -9.11 -3.05 -14.42
CA THR A 144 -8.47 -2.18 -15.42
C THR A 144 -8.45 -2.77 -16.83
N LEU A 145 -8.96 -4.00 -17.02
CA LEU A 145 -9.13 -4.63 -18.33
C LEU A 145 -10.48 -4.23 -18.93
#